data_AF-A0A258JS48-F1
#
_entry.id   AF-A0A258JS48-F1
#
_cell.length_a   1.000
_cell.length_b   1.000
_cell.length_c   1.000
_cell.angle_alpha   90.00
_cell.angle_beta   90.00
_cell.angle_gamma   90.00
#
_symmetry.space_group_name_H-M   'P 1'
#
loop_
_entity.id
_entity.type
_entity.pdbx_description
1 polymer ?
#
loop_
_entity_poly.entity_id
_entity_poly.type
_entity_poly.pdbx_seq_one_letter_code
_entity_poly.pdbx_strand_id
1 'polypeptide(L)'
;MALATPAAPLPPLAAAPDGRWLADVVILGGGLHGCSTALNLARRGVKALVIEKDYPGRHASGVNAGGVRRLGRALPEVPLSVASMELWHSIRDLVDDDCGFESHGQIKVAQSEADLEILRKRSALLNSHGFAHEEVIGQDELRALLPAVAPSCVGGLISRADGAALPYRTVLAFRNA
;
A
#
# COMPACT_ATOMS: atom_id res chain seq x y z
N MET A 1 19.48 2.94 -8.95
CA MET A 1 19.03 3.88 -10.00
C MET A 1 18.69 5.18 -9.29
N ALA A 2 19.49 6.24 -9.45
CA ALA A 2 19.24 7.50 -8.75
C ALA A 2 17.90 8.08 -9.25
N LEU A 3 16.94 8.25 -8.34
CA LEU A 3 15.72 8.99 -8.63
C LEU A 3 16.14 10.42 -8.98
N ALA A 4 15.78 10.89 -10.17
CA ALA A 4 15.98 12.28 -10.56
C ALA A 4 15.44 13.20 -9.46
N THR A 5 16.16 14.28 -9.16
CA THR A 5 15.74 15.30 -8.21
C THR A 5 14.30 15.68 -8.53
N PRO A 6 13.34 15.55 -7.58
CA PRO A 6 11.95 15.84 -7.88
C PRO A 6 11.85 17.31 -8.30
N ALA A 7 11.22 17.55 -9.46
CA ALA A 7 10.87 18.90 -9.87
C ALA A 7 9.86 19.46 -8.86
N ALA A 8 9.82 20.78 -8.69
CA ALA A 8 8.74 21.40 -7.92
C ALA A 8 7.39 20.95 -8.52
N PRO A 9 6.43 20.50 -7.70
CA PRO A 9 5.15 20.04 -8.20
C PRO A 9 4.47 21.15 -9.00
N LEU A 10 3.89 20.78 -10.14
CA LEU A 10 3.12 21.72 -10.95
C LEU A 10 1.91 22.23 -10.15
N PRO A 11 1.51 23.50 -10.34
CA PRO A 11 0.25 23.98 -9.77
C PRO A 11 -0.94 23.20 -10.37
N PRO A 12 -2.11 23.21 -9.69
CA PRO A 12 -3.32 22.61 -10.23
C PRO A 12 -3.61 23.09 -11.65
N LEU A 13 -3.95 22.15 -12.53
CA LEU A 13 -4.36 22.49 -13.89
C LEU A 13 -5.61 23.37 -13.86
N ALA A 14 -5.60 24.42 -14.68
CA ALA A 14 -6.75 25.26 -14.93
C ALA A 14 -7.18 25.12 -16.40
N ALA A 15 -8.48 25.23 -16.65
CA ALA A 15 -8.99 25.36 -18.00
C ALA A 15 -8.42 26.64 -18.64
N ALA A 16 -8.11 26.56 -19.94
CA ALA A 16 -7.77 27.74 -20.71
C ALA A 16 -8.99 28.68 -20.84
N PRO A 17 -8.80 29.96 -21.21
CA PRO A 17 -9.89 30.95 -21.28
C PRO A 17 -11.06 30.55 -22.19
N ASP A 18 -10.84 29.66 -23.15
CA ASP A 18 -11.86 29.11 -24.05
C ASP A 18 -12.53 27.82 -23.53
N GLY A 19 -12.27 27.45 -22.27
CA GLY A 19 -12.88 26.31 -21.58
C GLY A 19 -12.21 24.96 -21.85
N ARG A 20 -11.16 24.90 -22.68
CA ARG A 20 -10.46 23.64 -22.96
C ARG A 20 -9.48 23.27 -21.85
N TRP A 21 -9.35 21.98 -21.57
CA TRP A 21 -8.31 21.44 -20.71
C TRP A 21 -7.10 21.00 -21.54
N LEU A 22 -5.89 21.37 -21.12
CA LEU A 22 -4.65 20.97 -21.78
C LEU A 22 -3.82 20.13 -20.81
N ALA A 23 -3.48 18.91 -21.22
CA ALA A 23 -2.68 17.97 -20.47
C ALA A 23 -1.83 17.11 -21.41
N ASP A 24 -0.67 16.66 -20.92
CA ASP A 24 0.20 15.72 -21.63
C ASP A 24 -0.33 14.28 -21.50
N VAL A 25 -0.97 13.98 -20.36
CA VAL A 25 -1.52 12.67 -20.02
C VAL A 25 -2.94 12.82 -19.50
N VAL A 26 -3.85 11.99 -20.01
CA VAL A 26 -5.21 11.86 -19.48
C VAL A 26 -5.35 10.51 -18.77
N ILE A 27 -5.81 10.55 -17.52
CA ILE A 27 -6.03 9.38 -16.66
C ILE A 27 -7.54 9.21 -16.47
N LEU A 28 -8.05 8.04 -16.84
CA LEU A 28 -9.46 7.69 -16.67
C LEU A 28 -9.65 6.91 -15.35
N GLY A 29 -10.22 7.57 -14.35
CA GLY A 29 -10.53 7.01 -13.03
C GLY A 29 -9.84 7.75 -11.88
N GLY A 30 -10.64 8.32 -10.98
CA GLY A 30 -10.23 9.01 -9.75
C GLY A 30 -10.14 8.09 -8.54
N GLY A 31 -9.70 6.85 -8.75
CA GLY A 31 -9.35 5.92 -7.66
C GLY A 31 -7.93 6.14 -7.15
N LEU A 32 -7.51 5.36 -6.15
CA LEU A 32 -6.18 5.49 -5.54
C LEU A 32 -5.04 5.41 -6.56
N HIS A 33 -5.10 4.45 -7.49
CA HIS A 33 -4.08 4.31 -8.53
C HIS A 33 -4.08 5.50 -9.50
N GLY A 34 -5.25 6.04 -9.87
CA GLY A 34 -5.34 7.18 -10.77
C GLY A 34 -4.78 8.45 -10.14
N CYS A 35 -5.20 8.76 -8.91
CA CYS A 35 -4.68 9.89 -8.14
C CYS A 35 -3.17 9.75 -7.85
N SER A 36 -2.71 8.58 -7.42
CA SER A 36 -1.28 8.32 -7.18
C SER A 36 -0.45 8.46 -8.46
N THR A 37 -0.98 8.00 -9.60
CA THR A 37 -0.32 8.19 -10.91
C THR A 37 -0.22 9.67 -11.25
N ALA A 38 -1.30 10.42 -11.12
CA ALA A 38 -1.33 11.87 -11.38
C ALA A 38 -0.33 12.63 -10.52
N LEU A 39 -0.30 12.37 -9.20
CA LEU A 39 0.65 12.96 -8.27
C LEU A 39 2.10 12.68 -8.67
N ASN A 40 2.43 11.42 -8.99
CA ASN A 40 3.79 11.06 -9.38
C ASN A 40 4.20 11.65 -10.74
N LEU A 41 3.27 11.84 -11.68
CA LEU A 41 3.49 12.56 -12.93
C LEU A 41 3.72 14.06 -12.69
N ALA A 42 2.90 14.69 -11.84
CA ALA A 42 3.02 16.11 -11.49
C ALA A 42 4.35 16.43 -10.79
N ARG A 43 4.81 15.58 -9.87
CA ARG A 43 6.15 15.68 -9.23
C ARG A 43 7.32 15.53 -10.21
N ARG A 44 7.05 15.04 -11.41
CA ARG A 44 8.02 14.92 -12.52
C ARG A 44 7.81 16.00 -13.58
N GLY A 45 6.97 17.00 -13.32
CA GLY A 45 6.69 18.11 -14.24
C GLY A 45 5.79 17.75 -15.42
N VAL A 46 5.05 16.64 -15.36
CA VAL A 46 4.12 16.21 -16.42
C VAL A 46 2.69 16.67 -16.07
N LYS A 47 2.01 17.32 -17.01
CA LYS A 47 0.62 17.78 -16.83
C LYS A 47 -0.34 16.60 -16.99
N ALA A 48 -0.90 16.12 -15.88
CA ALA A 48 -1.86 15.03 -15.88
C ALA A 48 -3.28 15.53 -15.57
N LEU A 49 -4.26 15.15 -16.40
CA LEU A 49 -5.68 15.38 -16.15
C LEU A 49 -6.36 14.08 -15.74
N VAL A 50 -6.98 14.05 -14.57
CA VAL A 50 -7.79 12.91 -14.10
C VAL A 50 -9.26 13.17 -14.41
N ILE A 51 -9.91 12.22 -15.08
CA ILE A 51 -11.35 12.25 -15.36
C ILE A 51 -12.00 11.11 -14.58
N GLU A 52 -12.92 11.44 -13.69
CA GLU A 52 -13.71 10.49 -12.91
C GLU A 52 -15.19 10.63 -13.29
N LYS A 53 -15.88 9.49 -13.42
CA LYS A 53 -17.30 9.44 -13.79
C LYS A 53 -18.19 9.91 -12.64
N ASP A 54 -17.82 9.60 -11.40
CA ASP A 54 -18.54 9.95 -10.18
C ASP A 54 -17.69 10.88 -9.30
N TYR A 55 -17.53 10.52 -8.02
CA TYR A 55 -16.67 11.22 -7.08
C TYR A 55 -15.38 10.40 -6.86
N PRO A 56 -14.19 11.02 -6.77
CA PRO A 56 -12.95 10.31 -6.50
C PRO A 56 -13.05 9.41 -5.26
N GLY A 57 -12.65 8.14 -5.40
CA GLY A 57 -12.74 7.15 -4.33
C GLY A 57 -14.13 6.56 -4.08
N ARG A 58 -15.17 6.88 -4.87
CA ARG A 58 -16.52 6.35 -4.64
C ARG A 58 -16.65 4.82 -4.79
N HIS A 59 -15.78 4.19 -5.57
CA HIS A 59 -15.79 2.74 -5.81
C HIS A 59 -14.72 2.03 -4.96
N ALA A 60 -14.12 0.96 -5.49
CA ALA A 60 -13.23 0.04 -4.75
C ALA A 60 -12.16 0.72 -3.87
N SER A 61 -11.58 1.84 -4.31
CA SER A 61 -10.52 2.52 -3.56
C SER A 61 -11.01 3.14 -2.24
N GLY A 62 -12.27 3.57 -2.13
CA GLY A 62 -12.80 4.16 -0.90
C GLY A 62 -13.54 3.18 0.02
N VAL A 63 -13.87 1.97 -0.45
CA VAL A 63 -14.69 1.00 0.29
C VAL A 63 -14.01 -0.36 0.55
N ASN A 64 -12.73 -0.52 0.20
CA ASN A 64 -12.01 -1.75 0.50
C ASN A 64 -11.73 -1.90 2.01
N ALA A 65 -11.23 -3.06 2.44
CA ALA A 65 -10.98 -3.36 3.85
C ALA A 65 -9.78 -2.61 4.47
N GLY A 66 -9.05 -1.79 3.71
CA GLY A 66 -7.97 -0.93 4.22
C GLY A 66 -6.64 -1.63 4.47
N GLY A 67 -6.51 -2.93 4.18
CA GLY A 67 -5.27 -3.68 4.46
C GLY A 67 -4.06 -3.20 3.66
N VAL A 68 -2.99 -2.83 4.37
CA VAL A 68 -1.68 -2.46 3.81
C VAL A 68 -0.69 -3.59 4.12
N ARG A 69 -0.38 -4.42 3.11
CA ARG A 69 0.20 -5.76 3.34
C ARG A 69 1.31 -6.14 2.36
N ARG A 70 2.43 -6.60 2.92
CA ARG A 70 3.50 -7.36 2.25
C ARG A 70 3.40 -8.86 2.48
N LEU A 71 2.90 -9.27 3.65
CA LEU A 71 2.70 -10.67 4.02
C LEU A 71 2.00 -11.42 2.90
N GLY A 72 2.34 -12.68 2.63
CA GLY A 72 1.58 -13.56 1.74
C GLY A 72 1.44 -13.09 0.28
N ARG A 73 2.28 -12.18 -0.21
CA ARG A 73 2.33 -11.77 -1.63
C ARG A 73 2.93 -12.87 -2.51
N ALA A 74 2.49 -12.92 -3.77
CA ALA A 74 3.15 -13.76 -4.77
C ALA A 74 4.61 -13.30 -4.94
N LEU A 75 5.54 -14.22 -5.17
CA LEU A 75 6.97 -13.91 -5.23
C LEU A 75 7.30 -12.75 -6.21
N PRO A 76 6.70 -12.65 -7.42
CA PRO A 76 6.94 -11.53 -8.33
C PRO A 76 6.46 -10.16 -7.81
N GLU A 77 5.50 -10.14 -6.88
CA GLU A 77 4.95 -8.92 -6.30
C GLU A 77 5.73 -8.42 -5.07
N VAL A 78 6.59 -9.25 -4.48
CA VAL A 78 7.31 -8.94 -3.25
C VAL A 78 8.18 -7.68 -3.36
N PRO A 79 8.99 -7.48 -4.43
CA PRO A 79 9.77 -6.26 -4.55
C PRO A 79 8.89 -5.00 -4.55
N LEU A 80 7.75 -5.06 -5.25
CA LEU A 80 6.80 -3.95 -5.31
C LEU A 80 6.11 -3.71 -3.97
N SER A 81 5.74 -4.76 -3.24
CA SER A 81 5.08 -4.63 -1.94
C SER A 81 6.03 -4.05 -0.89
N VAL A 82 7.31 -4.43 -0.90
CA VAL A 82 8.33 -3.87 0.00
C VAL A 82 8.55 -2.39 -0.29
N ALA A 83 8.76 -2.01 -1.55
CA ALA A 83 8.90 -0.60 -1.94
C ALA A 83 7.63 0.22 -1.63
N SER A 84 6.44 -0.35 -1.86
CA SER A 84 5.19 0.32 -1.48
C SER A 84 5.07 0.50 0.03
N MET A 85 5.58 -0.41 0.84
CA MET A 85 5.51 -0.29 2.30
C MET A 85 6.38 0.85 2.80
N GLU A 86 7.56 1.06 2.21
CA GLU A 86 8.41 2.23 2.53
C GLU A 86 7.62 3.54 2.33
N LEU A 87 6.87 3.65 1.22
CA LEU A 87 6.01 4.81 0.96
C LEU A 87 4.88 4.97 1.98
N TRP A 88 4.30 3.87 2.48
CA TRP A 88 3.27 3.92 3.51
C TRP A 88 3.81 4.44 4.85
N HIS A 89 5.02 4.01 5.24
CA HIS A 89 5.66 4.51 6.46
C HIS A 89 6.08 5.98 6.35
N SER A 90 6.32 6.49 5.14
CA SER A 90 6.59 7.91 4.87
C SER A 90 5.41 8.63 4.19
N ILE A 91 4.17 8.17 4.38
CA ILE A 91 3.03 8.63 3.57
C ILE A 91 2.73 10.12 3.75
N ARG A 92 3.00 10.66 4.94
CA ARG A 92 2.82 12.10 5.24
C ARG A 92 3.72 12.97 4.35
N ASP A 93 4.94 12.52 4.04
CA ASP A 93 5.85 13.26 3.15
C ASP A 93 5.35 13.26 1.69
N LEU A 94 4.47 12.32 1.34
CA LEU A 94 3.94 12.17 0.00
C LEU A 94 2.65 12.98 -0.22
N VAL A 95 1.73 13.00 0.75
CA VAL A 95 0.38 13.57 0.60
C VAL A 95 -0.07 14.51 1.72
N ASP A 96 0.83 14.88 2.64
CA ASP A 96 0.55 15.75 3.80
C ASP A 96 -0.59 15.25 4.72
N ASP A 97 -0.83 13.94 4.73
CA ASP A 97 -1.82 13.26 5.57
C ASP A 97 -1.28 11.87 5.96
N ASP A 98 -1.67 11.36 7.13
CA ASP A 98 -1.29 9.99 7.54
C ASP A 98 -2.17 8.89 6.92
N CYS A 99 -3.22 9.26 6.17
CA CYS A 99 -4.18 8.35 5.57
C CYS A 99 -4.90 7.44 6.58
N GLY A 100 -4.81 7.73 7.88
CA GLY A 100 -5.19 6.81 8.95
C GLY A 100 -4.38 5.51 8.96
N PHE A 101 -3.14 5.52 8.47
CA PHE A 101 -2.27 4.34 8.44
C PHE A 101 -1.78 3.99 9.84
N GLU A 102 -2.04 2.76 10.26
CA GLU A 102 -1.56 2.19 11.51
C GLU A 102 -0.85 0.85 11.25
N SER A 103 0.40 0.74 11.70
CA SER A 103 1.27 -0.41 11.47
C SER A 103 1.26 -1.39 12.65
N HIS A 104 0.16 -2.12 12.83
CA HIS A 104 0.00 -3.11 13.90
C HIS A 104 0.51 -4.52 13.55
N GLY A 105 1.08 -4.69 12.36
CA GLY A 105 1.46 -5.98 11.80
C GLY A 105 0.28 -6.78 11.27
N GLN A 106 0.58 -7.81 10.48
CA GLN A 106 -0.40 -8.82 10.07
C GLN A 106 0.17 -10.22 10.30
N ILE A 107 -0.69 -11.14 10.73
CA ILE A 107 -0.31 -12.53 11.03
C ILE A 107 -1.15 -13.48 10.16
N LYS A 108 -0.47 -14.40 9.48
CA LYS A 108 -1.09 -15.57 8.86
C LYS A 108 -0.97 -16.74 9.84
N VAL A 109 -2.10 -17.10 10.45
CA VAL A 109 -2.17 -18.13 11.50
C VAL A 109 -2.06 -19.54 10.91
N ALA A 110 -1.28 -20.40 11.55
CA ALA A 110 -1.21 -21.84 11.28
C ALA A 110 -2.06 -22.61 12.30
N GLN A 111 -3.05 -23.36 11.83
CA GLN A 111 -3.93 -24.17 12.69
C GLN A 111 -3.34 -25.55 13.00
N SER A 112 -2.37 -25.99 12.22
CA SER A 112 -1.68 -27.28 12.35
C SER A 112 -0.19 -27.14 12.06
N GLU A 113 0.60 -28.15 12.45
CA GLU A 113 2.02 -28.21 12.10
C GLU A 113 2.25 -28.25 10.58
N ALA A 114 1.33 -28.85 9.82
CA ALA A 114 1.39 -28.87 8.37
C ALA A 114 1.25 -27.44 7.78
N ASP A 115 0.34 -26.63 8.34
CA ASP A 115 0.20 -25.23 7.94
C ASP A 115 1.47 -24.44 8.29
N LEU A 116 2.01 -24.65 9.48
CA LEU A 116 3.21 -23.95 9.94
C LEU A 116 4.42 -24.30 9.06
N GLU A 117 4.53 -25.54 8.60
CA GLU A 117 5.57 -25.97 7.68
C GLU A 117 5.46 -25.30 6.30
N ILE A 118 4.23 -25.08 5.79
CA ILE A 118 4.01 -24.29 4.57
C ILE A 118 4.53 -22.86 4.76
N LEU A 119 4.29 -22.26 5.93
CA LEU A 119 4.75 -20.92 6.27
C LEU A 119 6.28 -20.85 6.42
N ARG A 120 6.91 -21.87 7.02
CA ARG A 120 8.39 -21.98 7.10
C ARG A 120 9.02 -22.05 5.72
N LYS A 121 8.49 -22.89 4.82
CA LYS A 121 8.97 -22.99 3.43
C LYS A 121 8.84 -21.66 2.69
N ARG A 122 7.75 -20.93 2.91
CA ARG A 122 7.56 -19.58 2.35
C ARG A 122 8.61 -18.60 2.88
N SER A 123 8.79 -18.52 4.19
CA SER A 123 9.78 -17.61 4.79
C SER A 123 11.19 -17.94 4.27
N ALA A 124 11.56 -19.22 4.22
CA ALA A 124 12.85 -19.65 3.67
C ALA A 124 13.02 -19.27 2.18
N LEU A 125 11.97 -19.41 1.36
CA LEU A 125 11.99 -18.99 -0.04
C LEU A 125 12.18 -17.47 -0.18
N LEU A 126 11.52 -16.65 0.63
CA LEU A 126 11.70 -15.21 0.58
C LEU A 126 13.10 -14.79 1.04
N ASN A 127 13.60 -15.42 2.11
CA ASN A 127 14.96 -15.18 2.59
C ASN A 127 16.02 -15.51 1.53
N SER A 128 15.84 -16.60 0.77
CA SER A 128 16.76 -16.94 -0.33
C SER A 128 16.76 -15.92 -1.48
N HIS A 129 15.70 -15.11 -1.59
CA HIS A 129 15.60 -13.98 -2.54
C HIS A 129 15.98 -12.63 -1.90
N GLY A 130 16.52 -12.62 -0.68
CA GLY A 130 16.95 -11.40 0.01
C GLY A 130 15.84 -10.64 0.73
N PHE A 131 14.66 -11.26 0.93
CA PHE A 131 13.52 -10.64 1.61
C PHE A 131 13.26 -11.31 2.96
N ALA A 132 13.55 -10.59 4.05
CA ALA A 132 13.41 -11.09 5.43
C ALA A 132 12.21 -10.50 6.20
N HIS A 133 11.25 -9.88 5.50
CA HIS A 133 10.14 -9.16 6.14
C HIS A 133 9.01 -10.06 6.67
N GLU A 134 9.06 -11.37 6.40
CA GLU A 134 8.11 -12.37 6.91
C GLU A 134 8.81 -13.30 7.90
N GLU A 135 8.42 -13.20 9.17
CA GLU A 135 9.00 -13.93 10.30
C GLU A 135 8.07 -15.08 10.72
N VAL A 136 8.62 -16.27 10.90
CA VAL A 136 7.86 -17.39 11.48
C VAL A 136 7.82 -17.24 13.00
N ILE A 137 6.63 -17.33 13.58
CA ILE A 137 6.41 -17.24 15.02
C ILE A 137 5.79 -18.54 15.55
N GLY A 138 6.18 -18.93 16.77
CA GLY A 138 5.62 -20.09 17.47
C GLY A 138 4.31 -19.76 18.17
N GLN A 139 3.71 -20.79 18.80
CA GLN A 139 2.44 -20.67 19.51
C GLN A 139 2.46 -19.62 20.63
N ASP A 140 3.51 -19.57 21.45
CA ASP A 140 3.60 -18.65 22.59
C ASP A 140 3.59 -17.18 22.13
N GLU A 141 4.40 -16.85 21.13
CA GLU A 141 4.44 -15.51 20.56
C GLU A 141 3.14 -15.16 19.84
N LEU A 142 2.55 -16.11 19.09
CA LEU A 142 1.24 -15.92 18.47
C LEU A 142 0.18 -15.56 19.52
N ARG A 143 0.13 -16.24 20.66
CA ARG A 143 -0.83 -15.98 21.74
C ARG A 143 -0.55 -14.67 22.48
N ALA A 144 0.71 -14.25 22.57
CA ALA A 144 1.08 -12.95 23.12
C ALA A 144 0.59 -11.81 22.21
N LEU A 145 0.70 -11.97 20.89
CA LEU A 145 0.30 -10.95 19.90
C LEU A 145 -1.20 -10.96 19.59
N LEU A 146 -1.84 -12.13 19.61
CA LEU A 146 -3.27 -12.32 19.34
C LEU A 146 -3.92 -13.16 20.46
N PRO A 147 -4.22 -12.58 21.64
CA PRO A 147 -4.72 -13.34 22.79
C PRO A 147 -6.03 -14.08 22.55
N ALA A 148 -6.85 -13.62 21.60
CA ALA A 148 -8.13 -14.22 21.23
C ALA A 148 -8.00 -15.39 20.23
N VAL A 149 -6.79 -15.76 19.80
CA VAL A 149 -6.58 -16.89 18.87
C VAL A 149 -6.99 -18.22 19.52
N ALA A 150 -7.48 -19.16 18.71
CA ALA A 150 -7.83 -20.49 19.21
C ALA A 150 -6.59 -21.19 19.82
N PRO A 151 -6.70 -21.79 21.03
CA PRO A 151 -5.57 -22.47 21.69
C PRO A 151 -4.94 -23.60 20.88
N SER A 152 -5.65 -24.14 19.88
CA SER A 152 -5.16 -25.17 18.97
C SER A 152 -4.19 -24.66 17.91
N CYS A 153 -4.12 -23.35 17.66
CA CYS A 153 -3.21 -22.78 16.66
C CYS A 153 -1.76 -22.90 17.11
N VAL A 154 -0.88 -23.37 16.23
CA VAL A 154 0.49 -23.79 16.59
C VAL A 154 1.56 -22.71 16.32
N GLY A 155 1.19 -21.62 15.65
CA GLY A 155 2.09 -20.54 15.28
C GLY A 155 1.59 -19.75 14.08
N GLY A 156 2.48 -19.05 13.40
CA GLY A 156 2.11 -18.28 12.22
C GLY A 156 3.29 -17.64 11.50
N LEU A 157 2.95 -16.80 10.53
CA LEU A 157 3.89 -15.97 9.79
C LEU A 157 3.46 -14.52 9.93
N ILE A 158 4.34 -13.67 10.45
CA ILE A 158 4.06 -12.27 10.71
C ILE A 158 4.86 -11.37 9.77
N SER A 159 4.24 -10.29 9.30
CA SER A 159 4.96 -9.11 8.79
C SER A 159 4.65 -7.96 9.72
N ARG A 160 5.64 -7.53 10.51
CA ARG A 160 5.44 -6.57 11.61
C ARG A 160 5.13 -5.16 11.14
N ALA A 161 5.69 -4.75 10.00
CA ALA A 161 5.48 -3.41 9.46
C ALA A 161 4.23 -3.29 8.56
N ASP A 162 3.47 -4.38 8.42
CA ASP A 162 2.17 -4.35 7.75
C ASP A 162 1.12 -3.68 8.66
N GLY A 163 -0.03 -3.34 8.10
CA GLY A 163 -1.04 -2.61 8.86
C GLY A 163 -2.35 -2.43 8.09
N ALA A 164 -3.03 -1.34 8.41
CA ALA A 164 -4.22 -0.89 7.69
C ALA A 164 -4.26 0.63 7.63
N ALA A 165 -4.96 1.16 6.62
CA ALA A 165 -5.24 2.57 6.46
C ALA A 165 -6.73 2.79 6.22
N LEU A 166 -7.20 4.04 6.35
CA LEU A 166 -8.58 4.40 6.07
C LEU A 166 -8.74 4.66 4.56
N PRO A 167 -9.45 3.79 3.80
CA PRO A 167 -9.41 3.83 2.34
C PRO A 167 -9.90 5.15 1.75
N TYR A 168 -11.06 5.63 2.21
CA TYR A 168 -11.64 6.87 1.70
C TYR A 168 -10.76 8.10 2.02
N ARG A 169 -10.19 8.15 3.25
CA ARG A 169 -9.23 9.19 3.63
C ARG A 169 -7.97 9.15 2.76
N THR A 170 -7.45 7.95 2.52
CA THR A 170 -6.27 7.74 1.66
C THR A 170 -6.51 8.31 0.26
N VAL A 171 -7.61 7.95 -0.40
CA VAL A 171 -7.88 8.43 -1.76
C VAL A 171 -8.05 9.95 -1.79
N LEU A 172 -8.70 10.54 -0.78
CA LEU A 172 -8.85 11.98 -0.68
C LEU A 172 -7.51 12.71 -0.48
N ALA A 173 -6.61 12.16 0.33
CA ALA A 173 -5.27 12.71 0.50
C ALA A 173 -4.51 12.72 -0.84
N PHE A 174 -4.50 11.61 -1.57
CA PHE A 174 -3.88 11.52 -2.90
C PHE A 174 -4.54 12.42 -3.95
N ARG A 175 -5.84 12.71 -3.82
CA ARG A 175 -6.55 13.62 -4.72
C ARG A 175 -6.17 15.08 -4.45
N ASN A 176 -5.92 15.43 -3.19
CA ASN A 176 -5.66 16.81 -2.76
C ASN A 176 -4.18 17.21 -2.87
N ALA A 177 -3.28 16.24 -2.89
CA ALA A 177 -1.83 16.40 -3.09
C ALA A 177 -1.48 16.71 -4.56
#